data_AF-A0A959BWI8-F1
#
_entry.id   AF-A0A959BWI8-F1
#
_cell.length_a   1.000
_cell.length_b   1.000
_cell.length_c   1.000
_cell.angle_alpha   90.00
_cell.angle_beta   90.00
_cell.angle_gamma   90.00
#
_symmetry.space_group_name_H-M   'P 1'
#
loop_
_entity.id
_entity.type
_entity.pdbx_description
1 polymer ?
#
loop_
_entity_poly.entity_id
_entity_poly.type
_entity_poly.pdbx_seq_one_letter_code
_entity_poly.pdbx_strand_id
1 'polypeptide(L)' 'MADDLLLIIIIAILLPPLGMYLYEGSATNRFWISLLLWLLFYVPGLIYTLVVILGEN' A
#
# COMPACT_ATOMS: atom_id res chain seq x y z
N MET A 1 10.02 -4.61 14.10
CA MET A 1 9.56 -3.20 14.20
C MET A 1 9.95 -2.42 12.94
N ALA A 2 11.23 -2.29 12.59
CA ALA A 2 11.66 -1.68 11.31
C ALA A 2 11.70 -2.70 10.16
N ASP A 3 11.88 -3.97 10.51
CA ASP A 3 12.02 -5.13 9.62
C ASP A 3 10.71 -5.38 8.85
N ASP A 4 9.58 -5.25 9.55
CA ASP A 4 8.22 -5.42 9.01
C ASP A 4 7.88 -4.30 8.01
N LEU A 5 8.35 -3.08 8.27
CA LEU A 5 8.07 -1.90 7.47
C LEU A 5 8.78 -1.99 6.10
N LEU A 6 10.04 -2.46 6.08
CA LEU A 6 10.76 -2.74 4.84
C LEU A 6 10.06 -3.83 4.01
N LEU A 7 9.59 -4.90 4.65
CA LEU A 7 8.84 -5.96 3.97
C LEU A 7 7.53 -5.41 3.37
N ILE A 8 6.79 -4.60 4.13
CA ILE A 8 5.56 -3.96 3.67
C ILE A 8 5.82 -3.03 2.48
N ILE A 9 6.91 -2.25 2.48
CA ILE A 9 7.29 -1.39 1.35
C ILE A 9 7.63 -2.22 0.11
N ILE A 10 8.39 -3.30 0.25
CA ILE A 10 8.74 -4.20 -0.87
C ILE A 10 7.45 -4.81 -1.46
N ILE A 11 6.54 -5.26 -0.60
CA ILE A 11 5.24 -5.81 -1.02
C ILE A 11 4.36 -4.71 -1.64
N ALA A 12 4.36 -3.48 -1.11
CA ALA A 12 3.63 -2.34 -1.66
C ALA A 12 4.13 -1.95 -3.06
N ILE A 13 5.43 -2.14 -3.34
CA ILE A 13 5.97 -1.89 -4.68
C ILE A 13 5.52 -3.00 -5.64
N LEU A 14 5.62 -4.28 -5.27
CA LEU A 14 5.16 -5.37 -6.14
C LEU A 14 3.64 -5.35 -6.36
N LEU A 15 2.91 -5.10 -5.28
CA LEU A 15 1.47 -5.23 -5.17
C LEU A 15 0.94 -4.18 -4.17
N PRO A 16 0.69 -2.94 -4.64
CA PRO A 16 0.24 -1.82 -3.81
C PRO A 16 -0.96 -2.10 -2.91
N PRO A 17 -2.02 -2.81 -3.35
CA PRO A 17 -3.13 -3.13 -2.45
C PRO A 17 -2.73 -4.14 -1.37
N LEU A 18 -1.80 -5.06 -1.65
CA LEU A 18 -1.37 -6.08 -0.70
C LEU A 18 -0.47 -5.49 0.39
N GLY A 19 0.42 -4.55 0.03
CA GLY A 19 1.19 -3.79 1.02
C GLY A 19 0.31 -2.96 1.93
N MET A 20 -0.74 -2.33 1.38
CA MET A 20 -1.71 -1.57 2.18
C MET A 20 -2.55 -2.46 3.10
N TYR A 21 -2.96 -3.64 2.64
CA TYR A 21 -3.67 -4.62 3.47
C TYR A 21 -2.84 -5.09 4.65
N LEU A 22 -1.54 -5.34 4.43
CA LEU A 22 -0.62 -5.72 5.51
C LEU A 22 -0.33 -4.57 6.47
N TYR A 23 -0.32 -3.32 5.98
CA TYR A 23 -0.15 -2.13 6.81
C TYR A 23 -1.37 -1.83 7.68
N GLU A 24 -2.58 -1.83 7.10
CA GLU A 24 -3.82 -1.57 7.85
C GLU A 24 -4.31 -2.80 8.64
N GLY A 25 -3.84 -4.01 8.30
CA GLY A 25 -4.30 -5.28 8.89
C GLY A 25 -5.74 -5.67 8.50
N SER A 26 -6.39 -4.90 7.61
CA SER A 26 -7.77 -5.11 7.16
C SER A 26 -7.99 -4.52 5.77
N ALA A 27 -9.02 -5.00 5.07
CA ALA A 27 -9.45 -4.46 3.78
C ALA A 27 -10.34 -3.22 3.99
N THR A 28 -9.73 -2.14 4.42
CA THR A 28 -10.40 -0.85 4.68
C THR A 28 -10.62 -0.06 3.39
N ASN A 29 -11.30 1.09 3.46
CA ASN A 29 -11.54 1.93 2.29
C ASN A 29 -10.26 2.31 1.53
N ARG A 30 -9.13 2.45 2.23
CA ARG A 30 -7.85 2.74 1.59
C ARG A 30 -7.41 1.59 0.70
N PHE A 31 -7.53 0.33 1.14
CA PHE A 31 -7.24 -0.86 0.34
C PHE A 31 -8.01 -0.83 -0.99
N TRP A 32 -9.31 -0.52 -0.94
CA TRP A 32 -10.15 -0.42 -2.13
C TRP A 32 -9.75 0.74 -3.04
N ILE A 33 -9.32 1.87 -2.48
CA ILE A 33 -8.78 3.00 -3.24
C ILE A 33 -7.46 2.62 -3.91
N SER A 34 -6.51 2.01 -3.20
CA SER A 34 -5.25 1.51 -3.77
C SER A 34 -5.50 0.48 -4.87
N LEU A 35 -6.47 -0.42 -4.67
CA LEU A 35 -6.86 -1.42 -5.66
C LEU A 35 -7.44 -0.79 -6.91
N LEU A 36 -8.36 0.18 -6.74
CA LEU A 36 -8.97 0.91 -7.86
C LEU A 36 -7.93 1.73 -8.63
N LEU A 37 -7.05 2.42 -7.91
CA LEU A 37 -5.96 3.18 -8.50
C LEU A 37 -5.01 2.26 -9.26
N TRP A 38 -4.58 1.15 -8.66
CA TRP A 38 -3.73 0.15 -9.32
C TRP A 38 -4.38 -0.43 -10.59
N LEU A 39 -5.70 -0.67 -10.58
CA LEU A 39 -6.46 -1.15 -11.72
C LEU A 39 -6.60 -0.11 -12.84
N LEU A 40 -6.75 1.18 -12.48
CA LEU A 40 -6.88 2.27 -13.45
C LEU A 40 -5.52 2.65 -14.04
N PHE A 41 -4.50 2.78 -13.18
CA PHE A 41 -3.11 3.05 -13.53
C PHE A 41 -2.19 2.59 -12.36
N TYR A 42 -1.27 1.67 -12.62
CA TYR A 42 -0.33 1.15 -11.60
C TYR A 42 0.39 2.25 -10.80
N VAL A 43 0.82 3.31 -11.47
CA VAL A 43 1.63 4.40 -10.89
C VAL A 43 0.90 5.16 -9.77
N PRO A 44 -0.32 5.72 -9.95
CA PRO A 44 -1.02 6.40 -8.86
C PRO A 44 -1.40 5.46 -7.70
N GLY A 45 -1.64 4.17 -7.96
CA GLY A 45 -1.85 3.20 -6.88
C GLY A 45 -0.61 3.01 -6.01
N LEU A 46 0.57 2.93 -6.64
CA LEU A 46 1.85 2.81 -5.96
C LEU A 46 2.20 4.07 -5.15
N ILE A 47 2.00 5.27 -5.72
CA ILE A 47 2.23 6.54 -5.01
C ILE A 47 1.30 6.66 -3.80
N TYR A 48 0.01 6.39 -3.96
CA TYR A 48 -0.95 6.48 -2.86
C TYR A 48 -0.59 5.53 -1.72
N THR A 49 -0.27 4.27 -2.01
CA THR A 49 0.16 3.32 -0.98
C THR A 49 1.44 3.78 -0.28
N LEU A 50 2.45 4.26 -1.01
CA LEU A 50 3.70 4.75 -0.41
C LEU A 50 3.50 6.00 0.46
N VAL A 51 2.66 6.94 0.03
CA VAL A 51 2.34 8.15 0.81
C VAL A 51 1.62 7.80 2.10
N VAL A 52 0.69 6.83 2.07
CA VAL A 52 -0.01 6.37 3.28
C VAL A 52 0.96 5.69 4.22
N ILE A 53 1.74 4.71 3.73
CA ILE A 53 2.72 4.01 4.58
C ILE A 53 3.72 5.02 5.14
N LEU A 54 4.45 5.76 4.30
CA LEU A 54 5.53 6.63 4.75
C LEU A 54 5.04 7.88 5.50
N GLY A 55 3.81 8.34 5.25
CA GLY A 55 3.24 9.52 5.89
C GLY A 55 2.51 9.24 7.21
N GLU A 56 2.09 7.99 7.47
CA GLU A 56 1.49 7.57 8.74
C GLU A 56 2.48 6.82 9.67
N ASN A 57 3.77 6.72 9.30
CA ASN A 57 4.86 6.16 10.12
C ASN A 57 5.53 7.16 11.07
#